data_AF-A0A0C3D0I3-F1
#
_entry.id   AF-A0A0C3D0I3-F1
#
_cell.length_a   1.000
_cell.length_b   1.000
_cell.length_c   1.000
_cell.angle_alpha   90.00
_cell.angle_beta   90.00
_cell.angle_gamma   90.00
#
_symmetry.space_group_name_H-M   'P 1'
#
loop_
_entity.id
_entity.type
_entity.pdbx_description
1 polymer ?
#
loop_
_entity_poly.entity_id
_entity_poly.type
_entity_poly.pdbx_seq_one_letter_code
_entity_poly.pdbx_strand_id
1 'polypeptide(L)'
;MRDIKTEIINTTKQIGDLVFFDVRNDSDALFAHFGVALQGVEDVQLMESATRTTTSSRKYLNGLAKCIEQGVLDGGDLTSWKLAKEKGGRLFKAEFGGSYKVFEQRPIPKEVISYCVGDVQHLPKLWSKFRSNTNRWRDLVNEETKKRVEASQKPEYQPLGPDRTLAPWSKEQNKTLDEWNYVRPLDYFDEDGDLDFNEDDDWADDGPTSCRDIINSWDYDYYYSD
;
A
#
# COMPACT_ATOMS: atom_id res chain seq x y z
N MET A 1 2.13 -20.94 34.63
CA MET A 1 2.76 -20.29 33.46
C MET A 1 3.17 -21.39 32.51
N ARG A 2 2.67 -21.39 31.27
CA ARG A 2 3.17 -22.29 30.23
C ARG A 2 4.41 -21.63 29.64
N ASP A 3 5.55 -22.30 29.70
CA ASP A 3 6.76 -21.91 28.99
C ASP A 3 6.48 -22.00 27.48
N ILE A 4 6.08 -20.89 26.87
CA ILE A 4 5.99 -20.78 25.41
C ILE A 4 7.43 -20.69 24.92
N LYS A 5 7.96 -21.80 24.41
CA LYS A 5 9.22 -21.78 23.66
C LYS A 5 9.01 -20.92 22.43
N THR A 6 9.62 -19.73 22.39
CA THR A 6 9.61 -18.87 21.22
C THR A 6 10.30 -19.59 20.07
N GLU A 7 9.56 -19.87 19.00
CA GLU A 7 10.13 -20.43 17.78
C GLU A 7 10.49 -19.27 16.86
N ILE A 8 11.79 -19.13 16.58
CA ILE A 8 12.30 -18.12 15.65
C ILE A 8 12.31 -18.74 14.26
N ILE A 9 11.50 -18.21 13.35
CA ILE A 9 11.60 -18.55 11.93
C ILE A 9 12.69 -17.66 11.34
N ASN A 10 13.91 -18.22 11.21
CA ASN A 10 15.03 -17.53 10.60
C ASN A 10 15.00 -17.74 9.07
N THR A 11 14.45 -16.78 8.34
CA THR A 11 14.10 -16.90 6.91
C THR A 11 15.30 -16.86 5.96
N THR A 12 16.47 -16.43 6.42
CA THR A 12 17.63 -16.12 5.56
C THR A 12 18.37 -17.33 4.95
N LYS A 13 17.99 -18.58 5.26
CA LYS A 13 18.73 -19.77 4.80
C LYS A 13 17.96 -20.86 4.06
N GLN A 14 16.62 -20.81 3.96
CA GLN A 14 15.87 -21.95 3.38
C GLN A 14 14.59 -21.62 2.63
N ILE A 15 14.07 -20.39 2.74
CA ILE A 15 12.82 -19.96 2.10
C ILE A 15 13.19 -18.68 1.35
N GLY A 16 12.66 -18.46 0.15
CA GLY A 16 12.83 -17.19 -0.55
C GLY A 16 12.38 -16.00 0.31
N ASP A 17 12.62 -14.78 -0.15
CA ASP A 17 12.26 -13.56 0.59
C ASP A 17 10.78 -13.65 1.06
N LEU A 18 10.56 -13.61 2.39
CA LEU A 18 9.23 -13.73 2.99
C LEU A 18 8.58 -12.36 3.02
N VAL A 19 7.47 -12.23 2.33
CA VAL A 19 6.85 -10.95 2.01
C VAL A 19 5.52 -10.80 2.71
N PHE A 20 5.31 -9.66 3.36
CA PHE A 20 4.05 -9.25 3.98
C PHE A 20 3.59 -7.91 3.41
N PHE A 21 2.30 -7.61 3.54
CA PHE A 21 1.77 -6.27 3.30
C PHE A 21 1.25 -5.74 4.63
N ASP A 22 1.89 -4.71 5.18
CA ASP A 22 1.58 -4.19 6.51
C ASP A 22 1.68 -5.26 7.62
N VAL A 23 2.92 -5.66 7.93
CA VAL A 23 3.23 -6.82 8.80
C VAL A 23 2.78 -6.69 10.26
N ARG A 24 2.30 -5.52 10.69
CA ARG A 24 2.08 -5.19 12.11
C ARG A 24 1.08 -6.14 12.78
N ASN A 25 -0.12 -6.29 12.22
CA ASN A 25 -1.17 -7.13 12.80
C ASN A 25 -0.86 -8.62 12.65
N ASP A 26 -0.26 -9.02 11.52
CA ASP A 26 0.14 -10.40 11.30
C ASP A 26 1.22 -10.83 12.30
N SER A 27 2.21 -9.97 12.55
CA SER A 27 3.26 -10.25 13.54
C SER A 27 2.72 -10.33 14.96
N ASP A 28 1.80 -9.44 15.36
CA ASP A 28 1.17 -9.51 16.68
C ASP A 28 0.38 -10.81 16.84
N ALA A 29 -0.47 -11.14 15.88
CA ALA A 29 -1.26 -12.36 15.90
C ALA A 29 -0.38 -13.62 15.96
N LEU A 30 0.67 -13.70 15.14
CA LEU A 30 1.62 -14.82 15.13
C LEU A 30 2.35 -14.96 16.46
N PHE A 31 2.78 -13.86 17.04
CA PHE A 31 3.52 -13.87 18.30
C PHE A 31 2.61 -14.18 19.50
N ALA A 32 1.48 -13.47 19.63
CA ALA A 32 0.57 -13.60 20.76
C ALA A 32 -0.15 -14.96 20.80
N HIS A 33 -0.54 -15.50 19.64
CA HIS A 33 -1.27 -16.77 19.59
C HIS A 33 -0.35 -17.99 19.51
N PHE A 34 0.81 -17.88 18.84
CA PHE A 34 1.65 -19.03 18.52
C PHE A 34 3.09 -18.92 19.00
N GLY A 35 3.52 -17.78 19.57
CA GLY A 35 4.90 -17.58 19.99
C GLY A 35 5.89 -17.49 18.82
N VAL A 36 5.40 -17.21 17.62
CA VAL A 36 6.21 -17.11 16.40
C VAL A 36 6.74 -15.69 16.25
N ALA A 37 8.07 -15.55 16.28
CA ALA A 37 8.74 -14.26 16.08
C ALA A 37 9.28 -14.16 14.64
N LEU A 38 8.74 -13.20 13.88
CA LEU A 38 9.18 -12.92 12.51
C LEU A 38 10.58 -12.27 12.50
N GLN A 39 11.44 -12.72 11.58
CA GLN A 39 12.74 -12.11 11.30
C GLN A 39 13.01 -12.14 9.79
N GLY A 40 13.70 -11.12 9.28
CA GLY A 40 14.10 -11.07 7.87
C GLY A 40 12.92 -11.09 6.89
N VAL A 41 11.84 -10.38 7.21
CA VAL A 41 10.67 -10.23 6.34
C VAL A 41 10.72 -8.90 5.59
N GLU A 42 10.14 -8.84 4.40
CA GLU A 42 10.00 -7.60 3.61
C GLU A 42 8.55 -7.11 3.63
N ASP A 43 8.34 -5.83 3.98
CA ASP A 43 7.00 -5.20 4.00
C ASP A 43 6.75 -4.42 2.71
N VAL A 44 5.92 -4.97 1.82
CA VAL A 44 5.58 -4.40 0.51
C VAL A 44 4.98 -3.01 0.61
N GLN A 45 4.24 -2.72 1.68
CA GLN A 45 3.65 -1.40 1.87
C GLN A 45 4.75 -0.34 2.09
N LEU A 46 5.82 -0.69 2.81
CA LEU A 46 6.97 0.19 2.98
C LEU A 46 7.82 0.26 1.71
N MET A 47 7.98 -0.84 0.97
CA MET A 47 8.65 -0.84 -0.33
C MET A 47 7.96 0.14 -1.30
N GLU A 48 6.63 0.06 -1.39
CA GLU A 48 5.84 0.96 -2.24
C GLU A 48 6.03 2.41 -1.80
N SER A 49 5.90 2.71 -0.51
CA SER A 49 6.09 4.06 0.03
C SER A 49 7.49 4.60 -0.30
N ALA A 50 8.53 3.79 -0.13
CA ALA A 50 9.92 4.19 -0.41
C ALA A 50 10.19 4.48 -1.89
N THR A 51 9.39 3.92 -2.81
CA THR A 51 9.56 4.14 -4.26
C THR A 51 8.91 5.43 -4.77
N ARG A 52 8.09 6.10 -3.95
CA ARG A 52 7.44 7.36 -4.37
C ARG A 52 8.45 8.50 -4.43
N THR A 53 8.22 9.47 -5.30
CA THR A 53 9.21 10.52 -5.64
C THR A 53 9.36 11.59 -4.58
N THR A 54 8.28 12.05 -3.96
CA THR A 54 8.31 13.23 -3.05
C THR A 54 7.96 12.89 -1.60
N THR A 55 8.54 13.63 -0.65
CA THR A 55 8.20 13.52 0.78
C THR A 55 6.71 13.71 1.05
N SER A 56 6.04 14.65 0.36
CA SER A 56 4.60 14.87 0.51
C SER A 56 3.79 13.65 0.07
N SER A 57 4.19 13.00 -1.04
CA SER A 57 3.54 11.78 -1.52
C SER A 57 3.73 10.61 -0.56
N ARG A 58 4.81 10.58 0.23
CA ARG A 58 5.12 9.51 1.19
C ARG A 58 4.46 9.69 2.56
N LYS A 59 3.84 10.85 2.84
CA LYS A 59 3.24 11.15 4.16
C LYS A 59 2.28 10.07 4.65
N TYR A 60 1.47 9.52 3.75
CA TYR A 60 0.49 8.47 4.04
C TYR A 60 0.83 7.18 3.30
N LEU A 61 0.61 6.05 3.96
CA LEU A 61 0.76 4.72 3.37
C LEU A 61 -0.44 4.39 2.49
N ASN A 62 -0.20 3.64 1.40
CA ASN A 62 -1.28 3.15 0.56
C ASN A 62 -1.78 1.80 1.08
N GLY A 63 -3.08 1.58 1.02
CA GLY A 63 -3.67 0.26 1.22
C GLY A 63 -3.39 -0.66 0.02
N LEU A 64 -3.51 -1.97 0.23
CA LEU A 64 -3.23 -2.99 -0.77
C LEU A 64 -3.98 -2.76 -2.10
N ALA A 65 -5.26 -2.39 -2.03
CA ALA A 65 -6.08 -2.11 -3.21
C ALA A 65 -5.46 -1.04 -4.12
N LYS A 66 -4.97 0.06 -3.54
CA LYS A 66 -4.35 1.16 -4.28
C LYS A 66 -3.00 0.74 -4.87
N CYS A 67 -2.22 -0.07 -4.15
CA CYS A 67 -0.98 -0.62 -4.66
C CYS A 67 -1.22 -1.56 -5.86
N ILE A 68 -2.26 -2.39 -5.82
CA ILE A 68 -2.62 -3.29 -6.92
C ILE A 68 -3.11 -2.50 -8.15
N GLU A 69 -3.94 -1.48 -7.94
CA GLU A 69 -4.47 -0.59 -8.99
C GLU A 69 -3.36 0.14 -9.75
N GLN A 70 -2.35 0.65 -9.05
CA GLN A 70 -1.19 1.30 -9.66
C GLN A 70 -0.14 0.29 -10.17
N GLY A 71 -0.27 -0.98 -9.76
CA GLY A 71 0.81 -1.94 -9.69
C GLY A 71 0.75 -3.03 -10.74
N VAL A 72 -0.41 -3.67 -10.84
CA VAL A 72 -0.49 -5.10 -11.18
C VAL A 72 -1.63 -5.46 -12.12
N LEU A 73 -2.83 -4.91 -11.91
CA LEU A 73 -4.03 -5.32 -12.64
C LEU A 73 -4.51 -4.23 -13.59
N ASP A 74 -4.97 -4.67 -14.75
CA ASP A 74 -5.79 -3.94 -15.70
C ASP A 74 -7.24 -3.81 -15.19
N GLY A 75 -8.00 -2.86 -15.74
CA GLY A 75 -9.24 -2.38 -15.11
C GLY A 75 -10.31 -3.47 -14.88
N GLY A 76 -10.42 -4.44 -15.79
CA GLY A 76 -11.37 -5.56 -15.67
C GLY A 76 -11.05 -6.49 -14.49
N ASP A 77 -9.79 -6.91 -14.39
CA ASP A 77 -9.32 -7.80 -13.33
C ASP A 77 -9.35 -7.11 -11.97
N LEU A 78 -9.00 -5.82 -11.91
CA LEU A 78 -9.08 -5.01 -10.69
C LEU A 78 -10.50 -4.95 -10.13
N THR A 79 -11.51 -4.79 -10.99
CA THR A 79 -12.92 -4.71 -10.59
C THR A 79 -13.39 -6.02 -9.98
N SER A 80 -13.02 -7.16 -10.61
CA SER A 80 -13.37 -8.48 -10.08
C SER A 80 -12.69 -8.78 -8.74
N TRP A 81 -11.42 -8.38 -8.58
CA TRP A 81 -10.67 -8.51 -7.33
C TRP A 81 -11.28 -7.65 -6.22
N LYS A 82 -11.59 -6.37 -6.50
CA LYS A 82 -12.25 -5.46 -5.53
C LYS A 82 -13.60 -6.02 -5.08
N LEU A 83 -14.41 -6.53 -6.02
CA LEU A 83 -15.71 -7.14 -5.71
C LEU A 83 -15.57 -8.40 -4.84
N ALA A 84 -14.57 -9.24 -5.10
CA ALA A 84 -14.32 -10.43 -4.26
C ALA A 84 -13.91 -10.04 -2.83
N LYS A 85 -13.05 -9.03 -2.69
CA LYS A 85 -12.65 -8.47 -1.39
C LYS A 85 -13.82 -7.86 -0.64
N GLU A 86 -14.71 -7.13 -1.33
CA GLU A 86 -15.90 -6.56 -0.73
C GLU A 86 -16.87 -7.64 -0.23
N LYS A 87 -17.18 -8.63 -1.08
CA LYS A 87 -18.10 -9.73 -0.75
C LYS A 87 -17.64 -10.52 0.47
N GLY A 88 -16.37 -10.90 0.52
CA GLY A 88 -15.81 -11.61 1.68
C GLY A 88 -15.69 -10.71 2.91
N GLY A 89 -15.30 -9.45 2.72
CA GLY A 89 -15.20 -8.44 3.79
C GLY A 89 -16.49 -8.26 4.57
N ARG A 90 -17.62 -8.15 3.85
CA ARG A 90 -18.96 -8.01 4.43
C ARG A 90 -19.36 -9.14 5.36
N LEU A 91 -18.81 -10.35 5.17
CA LEU A 91 -19.16 -11.50 6.01
C LEU A 91 -18.57 -11.43 7.42
N PHE A 92 -17.49 -10.67 7.62
CA PHE A 92 -16.85 -10.55 8.94
C PHE A 92 -16.83 -9.13 9.53
N LYS A 93 -16.97 -8.08 8.70
CA LYS A 93 -17.02 -6.69 9.17
C LYS A 93 -18.34 -6.41 9.91
N ALA A 94 -18.23 -5.94 11.16
CA ALA A 94 -19.37 -5.69 12.04
C ALA A 94 -20.36 -4.65 11.49
N GLU A 95 -19.86 -3.66 10.74
CA GLU A 95 -20.66 -2.62 10.08
C GLU A 95 -21.68 -3.17 9.07
N PHE A 96 -21.42 -4.37 8.53
CA PHE A 96 -22.32 -5.08 7.60
C PHE A 96 -23.08 -6.23 8.29
N GLY A 97 -23.09 -6.28 9.62
CA GLY A 97 -23.69 -7.37 10.40
C GLY A 97 -22.86 -8.66 10.39
N GLY A 98 -21.61 -8.60 9.92
CA GLY A 98 -20.67 -9.70 9.90
C GLY A 98 -20.05 -10.02 11.26
N SER A 99 -19.36 -11.15 11.33
CA SER A 99 -18.57 -11.53 12.51
C SER A 99 -17.34 -12.34 12.11
N TYR A 100 -16.23 -12.14 12.82
CA TYR A 100 -15.01 -12.95 12.67
C TYR A 100 -15.23 -14.46 12.92
N LYS A 101 -16.36 -14.86 13.52
CA LYS A 101 -16.77 -16.28 13.62
C LYS A 101 -16.87 -16.98 12.26
N VAL A 102 -17.04 -16.26 11.16
CA VAL A 102 -17.06 -16.84 9.82
C VAL A 102 -15.74 -17.59 9.49
N PHE A 103 -14.61 -17.16 10.06
CA PHE A 103 -13.31 -17.83 9.90
C PHE A 103 -13.21 -19.16 10.68
N GLU A 104 -14.09 -19.40 11.64
CA GLU A 104 -14.17 -20.64 12.42
C GLU A 104 -15.06 -21.70 11.75
N GLN A 105 -15.94 -21.28 10.81
CA GLN A 105 -16.87 -22.18 10.14
C GLN A 105 -16.16 -23.19 9.22
N ARG A 106 -16.68 -24.41 9.17
CA ARG A 106 -16.18 -25.48 8.29
C ARG A 106 -17.35 -26.16 7.56
N PRO A 107 -17.29 -26.33 6.22
CA PRO A 107 -16.25 -25.84 5.32
C PRO A 107 -16.19 -24.30 5.29
N ILE A 108 -15.01 -23.74 4.99
CA ILE A 108 -14.84 -22.28 4.91
C ILE A 108 -15.68 -21.76 3.74
N PRO A 109 -16.49 -20.70 3.92
CA PRO A 109 -17.27 -20.11 2.83
C PRO A 109 -16.38 -19.65 1.66
N LYS A 110 -16.85 -19.84 0.44
CA LYS A 110 -16.05 -19.56 -0.78
C LYS A 110 -15.66 -18.09 -0.88
N GLU A 111 -16.52 -17.19 -0.42
CA GLU A 111 -16.31 -15.75 -0.40
C GLU A 111 -15.17 -15.36 0.54
N VAL A 112 -15.06 -16.03 1.69
CA VAL A 112 -13.95 -15.85 2.64
C VAL A 112 -12.65 -16.38 2.05
N ILE A 113 -12.69 -17.54 1.39
CA ILE A 113 -11.51 -18.07 0.67
C ILE A 113 -11.03 -17.08 -0.39
N SER A 114 -11.94 -16.58 -1.24
CA SER A 114 -11.61 -15.60 -2.28
C SER A 114 -11.03 -14.30 -1.69
N TYR A 115 -11.55 -13.86 -0.54
CA TYR A 115 -11.00 -12.72 0.20
C TYR A 115 -9.54 -12.98 0.62
N CYS A 116 -9.26 -14.11 1.27
CA CYS A 116 -7.91 -14.46 1.73
C CYS A 116 -6.93 -14.63 0.57
N VAL A 117 -7.36 -15.24 -0.53
CA VAL A 117 -6.56 -15.33 -1.76
C VAL A 117 -6.23 -13.94 -2.29
N GLY A 118 -7.22 -13.04 -2.28
CA GLY A 118 -7.06 -11.65 -2.71
C GLY A 118 -5.98 -10.87 -1.93
N ASP A 119 -5.72 -11.19 -0.67
CA ASP A 119 -4.68 -10.54 0.15
C ASP A 119 -3.25 -10.93 -0.25
N VAL A 120 -3.04 -12.14 -0.77
CA VAL A 120 -1.70 -12.69 -0.99
C VAL A 120 -1.32 -12.84 -2.46
N GLN A 121 -2.30 -13.07 -3.36
CA GLN A 121 -2.02 -13.50 -4.74
C GLN A 121 -1.18 -12.51 -5.57
N HIS A 122 -1.23 -11.22 -5.23
CA HIS A 122 -0.52 -10.16 -5.97
C HIS A 122 0.76 -9.68 -5.30
N LEU A 123 1.04 -10.12 -4.06
CA LEU A 123 2.23 -9.70 -3.32
C LEU A 123 3.55 -10.02 -4.06
N PRO A 124 3.74 -11.21 -4.67
CA PRO A 124 4.98 -11.50 -5.40
C PRO A 124 5.21 -10.55 -6.59
N LYS A 125 4.14 -10.17 -7.30
CA LYS A 125 4.22 -9.25 -8.45
C LYS A 125 4.50 -7.81 -8.00
N LEU A 126 3.85 -7.35 -6.93
CA LEU A 126 4.16 -6.06 -6.31
C LEU A 126 5.61 -5.98 -5.84
N TRP A 127 6.04 -7.01 -5.10
CA TRP A 127 7.40 -7.13 -4.61
C TRP A 127 8.43 -7.07 -5.76
N SER A 128 8.22 -7.86 -6.82
CA SER A 128 9.11 -7.87 -7.98
C SER A 128 9.18 -6.50 -8.66
N LYS A 129 8.05 -5.79 -8.78
CA LYS A 129 7.97 -4.46 -9.39
C LYS A 129 8.76 -3.42 -8.59
N PHE A 130 8.59 -3.38 -7.28
CA PHE A 130 9.30 -2.39 -6.46
C PHE A 130 10.79 -2.67 -6.37
N ARG A 131 11.18 -3.95 -6.33
CA ARG A 131 12.58 -4.38 -6.30
C ARG A 131 13.29 -4.21 -7.64
N SER A 132 12.61 -4.33 -8.77
CA SER A 132 13.21 -4.14 -10.10
C SER A 132 13.59 -2.68 -10.37
N ASN A 133 12.87 -1.73 -9.78
CA ASN A 133 13.11 -0.31 -10.01
C ASN A 133 14.38 0.18 -9.31
N THR A 134 14.55 -0.19 -8.04
CA THR A 134 15.73 0.17 -7.24
C THR A 134 15.78 -0.67 -5.96
N ASN A 135 16.99 -0.89 -5.45
CA ASN A 135 17.22 -1.55 -4.17
C ASN A 135 17.88 -0.62 -3.13
N ARG A 136 18.06 0.68 -3.44
CA ARG A 136 18.76 1.62 -2.56
C ARG A 136 18.05 1.83 -1.23
N TRP A 137 16.72 1.81 -1.25
CA TRP A 137 15.89 1.95 -0.05
C TRP A 137 15.83 0.70 0.83
N ARG A 138 16.41 -0.43 0.41
CA ARG A 138 16.25 -1.73 1.07
C ARG A 138 16.61 -1.68 2.55
N ASP A 139 17.74 -1.06 2.89
CA ASP A 139 18.19 -1.01 4.27
C ASP A 139 17.26 -0.16 5.15
N LEU A 140 16.71 0.94 4.59
CA LEU A 140 15.72 1.76 5.29
C LEU A 140 14.41 1.00 5.52
N VAL A 141 13.90 0.29 4.49
CA VAL A 141 12.70 -0.53 4.64
C VAL A 141 12.94 -1.65 5.64
N ASN A 142 14.07 -2.35 5.58
CA ASN A 142 14.40 -3.42 6.52
C ASN A 142 14.47 -2.92 7.97
N GLU A 143 15.05 -1.73 8.19
CA GLU A 143 15.09 -1.10 9.51
C GLU A 143 13.67 -0.79 10.03
N GLU A 144 12.83 -0.16 9.22
CA GLU A 144 11.46 0.18 9.61
C GLU A 144 10.55 -1.05 9.74
N THR A 145 10.71 -2.06 8.89
CA THR A 145 10.02 -3.35 9.02
C THR A 145 10.41 -4.05 10.33
N LYS A 146 11.70 -4.04 10.69
CA LYS A 146 12.16 -4.59 11.97
C LYS A 146 11.52 -3.84 13.14
N LYS A 147 11.48 -2.50 13.11
CA LYS A 147 10.80 -1.68 14.14
C LYS A 147 9.31 -2.02 14.24
N ARG A 148 8.61 -2.22 13.11
CA ARG A 148 7.20 -2.65 13.09
C ARG A 148 6.99 -3.97 13.80
N VAL A 149 7.81 -4.97 13.49
CA VAL A 149 7.76 -6.32 14.11
C VAL A 149 8.07 -6.26 15.60
N GLU A 150 9.10 -5.50 16.01
CA GLU A 150 9.43 -5.35 17.43
C GLU A 150 8.33 -4.61 18.20
N ALA A 151 7.71 -3.59 17.60
CA ALA A 151 6.61 -2.84 18.22
C ALA A 151 5.34 -3.68 18.35
N SER A 152 5.03 -4.53 17.37
CA SER A 152 3.84 -5.40 17.41
C SER A 152 3.90 -6.51 18.44
N GLN A 153 5.09 -6.84 18.95
CA GLN A 153 5.26 -7.89 19.97
C GLN A 153 5.21 -7.33 21.41
N LYS A 154 5.04 -6.01 21.57
CA LYS A 154 4.98 -5.36 22.89
C LYS A 154 3.57 -5.48 23.49
N PRO A 155 3.43 -5.63 24.82
CA PRO A 155 2.12 -5.70 25.47
C PRO A 155 1.22 -4.48 25.23
N GLU A 156 1.80 -3.31 24.95
CA GLU A 156 1.08 -2.06 24.73
C GLU A 156 0.60 -1.86 23.29
N TYR A 157 0.89 -2.80 22.40
CA TYR A 157 0.53 -2.70 20.98
C TYR A 157 -0.99 -2.52 20.78
N GLN A 158 -1.36 -1.53 19.98
CA GLN A 158 -2.75 -1.20 19.66
C GLN A 158 -3.06 -1.53 18.20
N PRO A 159 -3.88 -2.56 17.91
CA PRO A 159 -4.15 -3.04 16.54
C PRO A 159 -4.94 -2.06 15.65
N LEU A 160 -5.59 -1.04 16.24
CA LEU A 160 -6.49 -0.11 15.54
C LEU A 160 -6.11 1.37 15.76
N GLY A 161 -4.82 1.66 15.96
CA GLY A 161 -4.32 3.02 16.20
C GLY A 161 -4.46 3.98 15.00
N PRO A 162 -4.75 5.28 15.21
CA PRO A 162 -4.94 6.26 14.13
C PRO A 162 -3.65 6.62 13.37
N ASP A 163 -2.50 6.38 13.99
CA ASP A 163 -1.15 6.62 13.45
C ASP A 163 -0.73 5.59 12.39
N ARG A 164 -1.54 4.55 12.16
CA ARG A 164 -1.20 3.46 11.24
C ARG A 164 -1.11 3.85 9.78
N THR A 165 -1.79 4.93 9.42
CA THR A 165 -1.82 5.47 8.05
C THR A 165 -0.60 6.32 7.72
N LEU A 166 0.17 6.76 8.73
CA LEU A 166 1.36 7.58 8.53
C LEU A 166 2.57 6.71 8.18
N ALA A 167 3.38 7.18 7.24
CA ALA A 167 4.64 6.51 6.94
C ALA A 167 5.68 6.76 8.04
N PRO A 168 6.56 5.78 8.33
CA PRO A 168 7.50 5.86 9.45
C PRO A 168 8.76 6.68 9.14
N TRP A 169 8.85 7.31 7.96
CA TRP A 169 10.06 7.98 7.50
C TRP A 169 10.38 9.23 8.33
N SER A 170 11.56 9.24 8.96
CA SER A 170 12.16 10.44 9.55
C SER A 170 12.44 11.52 8.50
N LYS A 171 12.78 12.74 8.95
CA LYS A 171 13.12 13.85 8.05
C LYS A 171 14.36 13.53 7.22
N GLU A 172 15.35 12.88 7.82
CA GLU A 172 16.61 12.48 7.22
C GLU A 172 16.41 11.33 6.21
N GLN A 173 15.60 10.32 6.56
CA GLN A 173 15.22 9.26 5.63
C GLN A 173 14.44 9.82 4.43
N ASN A 174 13.49 10.74 4.67
CA ASN A 174 12.74 11.39 3.60
C ASN A 174 13.64 12.18 2.64
N LYS A 175 14.62 12.92 3.17
CA LYS A 175 15.61 13.62 2.34
C LYS A 175 16.42 12.63 1.47
N THR A 176 16.87 11.53 2.06
CA THR A 176 17.60 10.48 1.36
C THR A 176 16.75 9.83 0.25
N LEU A 177 15.47 9.55 0.54
CA LEU A 177 14.52 9.01 -0.44
C LEU A 177 14.21 10.01 -1.57
N ASP A 178 14.10 11.32 -1.27
CA ASP A 178 13.96 12.36 -2.28
C ASP A 178 15.18 12.39 -3.22
N GLU A 179 16.40 12.32 -2.67
CA GLU A 179 17.64 12.30 -3.45
C GLU A 179 17.74 11.06 -4.36
N TRP A 180 17.28 9.89 -3.90
CA TRP A 180 17.33 8.66 -4.70
C TRP A 180 16.25 8.57 -5.76
N ASN A 181 15.08 9.15 -5.51
CA ASN A 181 13.95 9.12 -6.43
C ASN A 181 13.83 10.41 -7.25
N TYR A 182 14.81 11.32 -7.14
CA TYR A 182 14.85 12.56 -7.91
C TYR A 182 14.93 12.25 -9.40
N VAL A 183 13.88 12.66 -10.12
CA VAL A 183 13.88 12.69 -11.58
C VAL A 183 14.17 14.15 -11.96
N ARG A 184 15.31 14.39 -12.63
CA ARG A 184 15.59 15.70 -13.21
C ARG A 184 14.42 16.05 -14.15
N PRO A 185 13.77 17.21 -14.00
CA PRO A 185 12.84 17.68 -15.02
C PRO A 185 13.51 17.61 -16.39
N LEU A 186 12.85 17.01 -17.38
CA LEU A 186 13.30 17.15 -18.77
C LEU A 186 13.11 18.62 -19.12
N ASP A 187 14.21 19.36 -19.15
CA ASP A 187 14.27 20.73 -19.65
C ASP A 187 13.93 20.69 -21.15
N TYR A 188 12.64 20.81 -21.48
CA TYR A 188 12.21 21.16 -22.83
C TYR A 188 12.45 22.65 -22.98
N PHE A 189 13.66 23.09 -23.34
CA PHE A 189 13.92 24.33 -24.09
C PHE A 189 15.42 24.40 -24.32
N ASP A 190 15.81 24.28 -25.58
CA ASP A 190 16.94 24.97 -26.24
C ASP A 190 17.02 24.42 -27.68
N GLU A 191 16.07 24.82 -28.51
CA GLU A 191 16.34 24.92 -29.95
C GLU A 191 15.93 26.34 -30.34
N ASP A 192 16.94 27.22 -30.36
CA ASP A 192 16.88 28.55 -30.91
C ASP A 192 16.40 28.47 -32.37
N GLY A 193 15.10 28.64 -32.56
CA GLY A 193 14.48 28.87 -33.86
C GLY A 193 13.87 30.25 -33.87
N ASP A 194 14.63 31.23 -34.37
CA ASP A 194 14.13 32.55 -34.75
C ASP A 194 12.86 32.38 -35.60
N LEU A 195 11.69 32.65 -35.01
CA LEU A 195 10.45 32.79 -35.74
C LEU A 195 9.96 34.22 -35.57
N ASP A 196 10.27 34.98 -36.62
CA ASP A 196 9.83 36.33 -36.89
C ASP A 196 8.36 36.55 -36.55
N PHE A 197 8.15 37.63 -35.82
CA PHE A 197 6.89 38.32 -35.63
C PHE A 197 6.23 38.58 -36.99
N ASN A 198 5.10 37.93 -37.27
CA ASN A 198 4.12 38.48 -38.19
C ASN A 198 2.76 38.54 -37.50
N GLU A 199 2.35 39.78 -37.39
CA GLU A 199 1.07 40.35 -36.98
C GLU A 199 -0.08 39.82 -37.86
N ASP A 200 -1.30 39.93 -37.33
CA ASP A 200 -2.60 39.65 -37.96
C ASP A 200 -3.14 38.21 -37.88
N ASP A 201 -4.03 37.99 -36.89
CA ASP A 201 -5.36 37.46 -37.21
C ASP A 201 -6.38 37.80 -36.10
N ASP A 202 -7.21 38.76 -36.45
CA ASP A 202 -8.43 39.24 -35.81
C ASP A 202 -9.52 38.15 -35.90
N TRP A 203 -9.93 37.58 -34.76
CA TRP A 203 -11.19 36.83 -34.66
C TRP A 203 -11.96 37.22 -33.40
N ALA A 204 -13.02 37.97 -33.65
CA ALA A 204 -13.95 38.52 -32.68
C ALA A 204 -14.77 37.44 -31.95
N ASP A 205 -15.02 37.76 -30.67
CA ASP A 205 -16.25 37.58 -29.89
C ASP A 205 -17.32 36.60 -30.40
N ASP A 206 -17.56 35.53 -29.62
CA ASP A 206 -18.90 34.96 -29.44
C ASP A 206 -19.06 34.53 -27.97
N GLY A 207 -20.03 35.15 -27.30
CA GLY A 207 -20.28 35.08 -25.86
C GLY A 207 -20.69 33.72 -25.25
N PRO A 208 -21.11 33.71 -23.96
CA PRO A 208 -21.02 32.54 -23.11
C PRO A 208 -22.22 31.60 -23.28
N THR A 209 -21.97 30.38 -23.75
CA THR A 209 -22.93 29.28 -23.65
C THR A 209 -22.55 28.32 -22.52
N SER A 210 -23.14 28.60 -21.36
CA SER A 210 -23.72 27.65 -20.40
C SER A 210 -23.37 26.16 -20.52
N CYS A 211 -22.63 25.65 -19.53
CA CYS A 211 -22.94 24.38 -18.85
C CYS A 211 -22.35 24.39 -17.42
N ARG A 212 -22.93 25.24 -16.58
CA ARG A 212 -23.21 24.82 -15.19
C ARG A 212 -24.25 23.71 -15.27
N ASP A 213 -24.14 22.78 -14.32
CA ASP A 213 -25.01 21.62 -14.08
C ASP A 213 -24.58 20.32 -14.78
N ILE A 214 -23.66 19.59 -14.13
CA ILE A 214 -23.88 18.26 -13.55
C ILE A 214 -22.86 18.12 -12.40
N ILE A 215 -23.23 18.65 -11.23
CA ILE A 215 -22.68 18.16 -9.96
C ILE A 215 -23.77 17.24 -9.41
N ASN A 216 -23.61 15.95 -9.63
CA ASN A 216 -24.31 14.91 -8.89
C ASN A 216 -23.47 13.64 -8.94
N SER A 217 -22.74 13.35 -7.87
CA SER A 217 -23.10 12.27 -6.96
C SER A 217 -21.97 12.05 -5.96
N TRP A 218 -22.23 12.37 -4.69
CA TRP A 218 -22.03 11.48 -3.55
C TRP A 218 -21.13 10.25 -3.83
N ASP A 219 -19.86 10.30 -3.42
CA ASP A 219 -19.13 9.13 -2.89
C ASP A 219 -17.74 9.47 -2.29
N TYR A 220 -17.61 10.66 -1.71
CA TYR A 220 -16.48 10.95 -0.82
C TYR A 220 -16.92 10.54 0.58
N ASP A 221 -16.61 9.30 1.04
CA ASP A 221 -16.38 8.98 2.47
C ASP A 221 -16.13 7.48 2.83
N TYR A 222 -15.66 6.60 1.94
CA TYR A 222 -15.56 5.14 2.29
C TYR A 222 -14.18 4.45 2.17
N TYR A 223 -13.07 5.19 2.16
CA TYR A 223 -11.74 4.57 1.96
C TYR A 223 -10.75 4.69 3.13
N TYR A 224 -11.21 4.89 4.35
CA TYR A 224 -10.36 4.80 5.54
C TYR A 224 -10.97 3.90 6.59
N SER A 225 -10.68 2.60 6.49
CA SER A 225 -10.60 1.64 7.61
C SER A 225 -10.09 0.32 7.04
N ASP A 226 -8.77 0.17 7.01
CA ASP A 226 -8.03 -1.08 7.23
C ASP A 226 -6.57 -0.69 7.52
#